data_AF-A0A3P7B8C9-F1
#
_entry.id   AF-A0A3P7B8C9-F1
#
_cell.length_a   1.000
_cell.length_b   1.000
_cell.length_c   1.000
_cell.angle_alpha   90.00
_cell.angle_beta   90.00
_cell.angle_gamma   90.00
#
_symmetry.space_group_name_H-M   'P 1'
#
loop_
_entity.id
_entity.type
_entity.pdbx_description
1 polymer ?
#
loop_
_entity_poly.entity_id
_entity_poly.type
_entity_poly.pdbx_seq_one_letter_code
_entity_poly.pdbx_strand_id
1 'polypeptide(L)'
;MDAKSFQEATDTTLALANLEYEELRSARSEMRKRSYANKANLSTLVREYPSFSESFLEKLLRDHRHMSAEGVRSYLETQGHYRQQGLSCNHSIEVRQLNEASKTSELFPYTPEEAQRILTVQEKELGRLVALKRNQERSFRMARGEAKAYYASVLKKTKHDLCAQEELVGGLLVSIHSQKHLEEALLTESRFQDDPAWRIRTWFGCLNLHKASRLGALNALRQRLSICKRGEVLPYTPLPSDLTVPPDVTLDGRFTLEPKYRPRKLVIIPGIGGRVLQNAVIRQLTDDGIGYYMRNPGLLELEFR
;
A
#
# COMPACT_ATOMS: atom_id res chain seq x y z
N MET A 1 17.61 -37.80 60.17
CA MET A 1 17.53 -36.40 59.69
C MET A 1 16.37 -35.75 60.41
N ASP A 2 16.61 -34.65 61.11
CA ASP A 2 15.58 -33.90 61.79
C ASP A 2 14.79 -33.02 60.79
N ALA A 3 13.54 -32.72 61.13
CA ALA A 3 12.64 -31.96 60.24
C ALA A 3 13.18 -30.55 59.92
N LYS A 4 14.03 -29.98 60.80
CA LYS A 4 14.71 -28.70 60.57
C LYS A 4 15.76 -28.78 59.45
N SER A 5 16.63 -29.79 59.45
CA SER A 5 17.65 -29.93 58.39
C SER A 5 17.01 -30.20 57.02
N PHE A 6 15.87 -30.90 56.97
CA PHE A 6 15.14 -31.11 55.72
C PHE A 6 14.53 -29.79 55.21
N GLN A 7 13.91 -29.00 56.09
CA GLN A 7 13.36 -27.70 55.72
C GLN A 7 14.45 -26.74 55.23
N GLU A 8 15.59 -26.66 55.93
CA GLU A 8 16.73 -25.83 55.53
C GLU A 8 17.32 -26.23 54.18
N ALA A 9 17.43 -27.54 53.89
CA ALA A 9 17.88 -28.06 52.60
C ALA A 9 16.88 -27.73 51.46
N THR A 10 15.58 -27.73 51.77
CA THR A 10 14.53 -27.40 50.80
C THR A 10 14.52 -25.89 50.50
N ASP A 11 14.68 -25.06 51.53
CA ASP A 11 14.71 -23.60 51.41
C ASP A 11 15.96 -23.12 50.67
N THR A 12 17.13 -23.75 50.91
CA THR A 12 18.36 -23.47 50.14
C THR A 12 18.26 -23.90 48.68
N THR A 13 17.63 -25.05 48.39
CA THR A 13 17.40 -25.49 47.01
C THR A 13 16.46 -24.54 46.27
N LEU A 14 15.41 -24.06 46.94
CA LEU A 14 14.48 -23.08 46.39
C LEU A 14 15.16 -21.72 46.13
N ALA A 15 16.05 -21.29 47.03
CA ALA A 15 16.81 -20.06 46.88
C ALA A 15 17.78 -20.13 45.69
N LEU A 16 18.47 -21.26 45.49
CA LEU A 16 19.35 -21.47 44.33
C LEU A 16 18.59 -21.50 43.01
N ALA A 17 17.43 -22.17 42.96
CA ALA A 17 16.58 -22.20 41.77
C ALA A 17 16.02 -20.82 41.40
N ASN A 18 15.67 -19.99 42.40
CA ASN A 18 15.24 -18.61 42.17
C ASN A 18 16.38 -17.72 41.66
N LEU A 19 17.61 -17.95 42.12
CA LEU A 19 18.80 -17.22 41.68
C LEU A 19 19.12 -17.56 40.21
N GLU A 20 19.09 -18.84 39.85
CA GLU A 20 19.27 -19.32 38.47
C GLU A 20 18.15 -18.80 37.53
N TYR A 21 16.91 -18.73 38.03
CA TYR A 21 15.80 -18.15 37.28
C TYR A 21 15.98 -16.65 37.00
N GLU A 22 16.45 -15.87 37.99
CA GLU A 22 16.72 -14.44 37.81
C GLU A 22 17.93 -14.18 36.90
N GLU A 23 18.97 -15.02 36.96
CA GLU A 23 20.10 -14.95 36.03
C GLU A 23 19.66 -15.21 34.58
N LEU A 24 18.86 -16.25 34.34
CA LEU A 24 18.30 -16.56 33.03
C LEU A 24 17.35 -15.47 32.53
N ARG A 25 16.57 -14.86 33.43
CA ARG A 25 15.67 -13.75 33.12
C ARG A 25 16.46 -12.49 32.76
N SER A 26 17.52 -12.19 33.49
CA SER A 26 18.44 -11.07 33.22
C SER A 26 19.17 -11.26 31.90
N ALA A 27 19.73 -12.44 31.64
CA ALA A 27 20.39 -12.79 30.38
C ALA A 27 19.44 -12.68 29.17
N ARG A 28 18.18 -13.12 29.31
CA ARG A 28 17.15 -12.95 28.26
C ARG A 28 16.76 -11.48 28.05
N SER A 29 16.65 -10.71 29.13
CA SER A 29 16.37 -9.27 29.07
C SER A 29 17.50 -8.53 28.35
N GLU A 30 18.75 -8.87 28.67
CA GLU A 30 19.94 -8.29 28.07
C GLU A 30 20.10 -8.69 26.59
N MET A 31 19.82 -9.96 26.25
CA MET A 31 19.77 -10.43 24.85
C MET A 31 18.70 -9.69 24.04
N ARG A 32 17.51 -9.44 24.62
CA ARG A 32 16.46 -8.63 23.98
C ARG A 32 16.90 -7.18 23.80
N LYS A 33 17.45 -6.54 24.85
CA LYS A 33 17.97 -5.17 24.78
C LYS A 33 19.06 -5.02 23.70
N ARG A 34 19.98 -5.98 23.61
CA ARG A 34 21.01 -6.04 22.55
C ARG A 34 20.38 -6.25 21.17
N SER A 35 19.36 -7.08 21.03
CA SER A 35 18.62 -7.25 19.77
C SER A 35 17.91 -5.97 19.31
N TYR A 36 17.32 -5.21 20.23
CA TYR A 36 16.68 -3.91 19.90
C TYR A 36 17.71 -2.83 19.58
N ALA A 37 18.82 -2.76 20.32
CA ALA A 37 19.93 -1.85 20.04
C ALA A 37 20.56 -2.15 18.67
N ASN A 38 20.75 -3.43 18.33
CA ASN A 38 21.29 -3.84 17.03
C ASN A 38 20.36 -3.49 15.87
N LYS A 39 19.03 -3.56 16.05
CA LYS A 39 18.06 -3.12 15.03
C LYS A 39 18.05 -1.61 14.82
N ALA A 40 18.16 -0.83 15.90
CA ALA A 40 18.27 0.62 15.80
C ALA A 40 19.59 1.06 15.15
N ASN A 41 20.68 0.39 15.51
CA ASN A 41 22.01 0.59 14.93
C ASN A 41 22.05 0.23 13.45
N LEU A 42 21.46 -0.91 13.07
CA LEU A 42 21.35 -1.34 11.66
C LEU A 42 20.55 -0.32 10.84
N SER A 43 19.40 0.13 11.35
CA SER A 43 18.58 1.15 10.67
C SER A 43 19.35 2.48 10.49
N THR A 44 20.20 2.83 11.45
CA THR A 44 21.02 4.04 11.38
C THR A 44 22.13 3.89 10.35
N LEU A 45 22.80 2.73 10.32
CA LEU A 45 23.84 2.40 9.34
C LEU A 45 23.28 2.32 7.91
N VAL A 46 22.10 1.72 7.70
CA VAL A 46 21.42 1.69 6.39
C VAL A 46 21.14 3.09 5.87
N ARG A 47 20.84 4.03 6.76
CA ARG A 47 20.62 5.44 6.39
C ARG A 47 21.93 6.18 6.08
N GLU A 48 23.00 5.88 6.79
CA GLU A 48 24.31 6.53 6.61
C GLU A 48 25.11 5.96 5.42
N TYR A 49 24.83 4.71 5.04
CA TYR A 49 25.53 3.94 4.01
C TYR A 49 24.55 3.21 3.05
N PRO A 50 23.72 3.94 2.29
CA PRO A 50 22.66 3.36 1.46
C PRO A 50 23.17 2.50 0.28
N SER A 51 24.47 2.59 -0.04
CA SER A 51 25.13 1.77 -1.06
C SER A 51 25.34 0.31 -0.66
N PHE A 52 25.15 -0.03 0.62
CA PHE A 52 25.31 -1.39 1.14
C PHE A 52 23.93 -2.00 1.45
N SER A 53 23.78 -3.29 1.16
CA SER A 53 22.56 -4.01 1.49
C SER A 53 22.42 -4.17 3.02
N GLU A 54 21.17 -4.18 3.49
CA GLU A 54 20.87 -4.37 4.92
C GLU A 54 21.45 -5.68 5.45
N SER A 55 21.43 -6.75 4.64
CA SER A 55 22.00 -8.06 4.98
C SER A 55 23.53 -8.02 5.15
N PHE A 56 24.23 -7.21 4.35
CA PHE A 56 25.67 -7.02 4.47
C PHE A 56 26.04 -6.24 5.74
N LEU A 57 25.32 -5.15 6.02
CA LEU A 57 25.51 -4.35 7.24
C LEU A 57 25.14 -5.13 8.50
N GLU A 58 24.09 -5.97 8.44
CA GLU A 58 23.72 -6.87 9.53
C GLU A 58 24.78 -7.94 9.76
N LYS A 59 25.36 -8.48 8.68
CA LYS A 59 26.47 -9.44 8.78
C LYS A 59 27.71 -8.79 9.40
N LEU A 60 28.06 -7.55 9.04
CA LEU A 60 29.14 -6.79 9.66
C LEU A 60 28.93 -6.58 11.17
N LEU A 61 27.70 -6.26 11.60
CA LEU A 61 27.34 -6.14 13.01
C LEU A 61 27.39 -7.48 13.77
N ARG A 62 27.19 -8.62 13.08
CA ARG A 62 27.23 -9.96 13.68
C ARG A 62 28.63 -10.56 13.73
N ASP A 63 29.40 -10.41 12.65
CA ASP A 63 30.72 -11.05 12.48
C ASP A 63 31.78 -10.40 13.37
N HIS A 64 31.64 -9.09 13.66
CA HIS A 64 32.48 -8.40 14.63
C HIS A 64 31.77 -8.30 15.98
N ARG A 65 31.82 -9.38 16.77
CA ARG A 65 31.20 -9.52 18.11
C ARG A 65 31.51 -8.40 19.13
N HIS A 66 32.42 -7.48 18.82
CA HIS A 66 32.80 -6.34 19.66
C HIS A 66 32.62 -4.97 18.99
N MET A 67 32.12 -4.91 17.75
CA MET A 67 31.91 -3.63 17.08
C MET A 67 30.51 -3.09 17.39
N SER A 68 30.48 -1.94 18.06
CA SER A 68 29.31 -1.07 18.09
C SER A 68 29.02 -0.51 16.68
N ALA A 69 27.90 0.18 16.50
CA ALA A 69 27.62 0.90 15.26
C ALA A 69 28.78 1.84 14.85
N GLU A 70 29.50 2.39 15.83
CA GLU A 70 30.69 3.22 15.61
C GLU A 70 31.87 2.41 15.06
N GLY A 71 32.03 1.16 15.48
CA GLY A 71 33.03 0.25 14.93
C GLY A 71 32.79 -0.04 13.44
N VAL A 72 31.53 -0.30 13.06
CA VAL A 72 31.16 -0.51 11.64
C VAL A 72 31.38 0.76 10.83
N ARG A 73 31.05 1.95 11.37
CA ARG A 73 31.34 3.24 10.73
C ARG A 73 32.83 3.43 10.45
N SER A 74 33.66 3.22 11.49
CA SER A 74 35.11 3.36 11.38
C SER A 74 35.71 2.37 10.38
N TYR A 75 35.23 1.11 10.36
CA TYR A 75 35.65 0.13 9.37
C TYR A 75 35.34 0.59 7.94
N LEU A 76 34.11 1.02 7.68
CA LEU A 76 33.70 1.50 6.34
C LEU A 76 34.50 2.73 5.91
N GLU A 77 34.76 3.68 6.83
CA GLU A 77 35.60 4.85 6.57
C GLU A 77 37.05 4.47 6.22
N THR A 78 37.65 3.48 6.91
CA THR A 78 38.99 2.98 6.57
C THR A 78 39.05 2.27 5.21
N GLN A 79 37.92 1.74 4.73
CA GLN A 79 37.79 1.18 3.38
C GLN A 79 37.44 2.24 2.31
N GLY A 80 37.43 3.53 2.69
CA GLY A 80 37.17 4.64 1.77
C GLY A 80 35.68 4.96 1.56
N HIS A 81 34.78 4.40 2.39
CA HIS A 81 33.35 4.67 2.35
C HIS A 81 32.96 5.66 3.45
N TYR A 82 32.58 6.88 3.06
CA TYR A 82 32.27 7.96 3.99
C TYR A 82 30.75 8.13 4.23
N ARG A 83 30.39 8.62 5.42
CA ARG A 83 29.00 8.83 5.84
C ARG A 83 28.32 9.88 4.94
N GLN A 84 27.07 9.61 4.55
CA GLN A 84 26.22 10.62 3.94
C GLN A 84 25.48 11.41 5.03
N GLN A 85 25.96 12.61 5.37
CA GLN A 85 25.22 13.51 6.28
C GLN A 85 24.07 14.20 5.55
N GLY A 86 22.85 14.03 6.07
CA GLY A 86 21.79 15.02 5.95
C GLY A 86 21.26 15.32 4.55
N LEU A 87 20.86 14.31 3.77
CA LEU A 87 19.93 14.51 2.66
C LEU A 87 18.80 13.47 2.74
N SER A 88 17.61 13.99 3.00
CA SER A 88 16.36 13.26 2.89
C SER A 88 16.07 12.98 1.42
N CYS A 89 16.52 11.84 0.90
CA CYS A 89 15.88 11.16 -0.23
C CYS A 89 16.46 9.74 -0.45
N ASN A 90 15.55 8.76 -0.42
CA ASN A 90 15.39 7.65 -1.36
C ASN A 90 16.50 6.59 -1.59
N HIS A 91 15.99 5.36 -1.56
CA HIS A 91 16.31 4.21 -2.40
C HIS A 91 17.47 3.29 -1.96
N SER A 92 17.08 2.25 -1.21
CA SER A 92 17.78 0.97 -1.14
C SER A 92 17.73 0.26 -2.50
N ILE A 93 18.91 -0.20 -2.92
CA ILE A 93 19.30 -0.59 -4.28
C ILE A 93 18.78 -1.96 -4.75
N GLU A 94 17.96 -2.69 -3.97
CA GLU A 94 17.49 -4.04 -4.37
C GLU A 94 16.07 -4.09 -4.97
N VAL A 95 15.42 -2.94 -5.17
CA VAL A 95 14.15 -2.87 -5.94
C VAL A 95 14.40 -2.48 -7.41
N ARG A 96 15.66 -2.22 -7.80
CA ARG A 96 15.99 -1.66 -9.12
C ARG A 96 15.68 -2.57 -10.31
N GLN A 97 15.56 -3.88 -10.12
CA GLN A 97 15.21 -4.78 -11.23
C GLN A 97 13.70 -4.99 -11.43
N LEU A 98 12.86 -4.51 -10.51
CA LEU A 98 11.40 -4.46 -10.71
C LEU A 98 10.88 -3.03 -10.93
N ASN A 99 11.58 -2.02 -10.39
CA ASN A 99 11.19 -0.60 -10.53
C ASN A 99 11.84 0.12 -11.73
N GLU A 100 12.71 -0.52 -12.52
CA GLU A 100 13.13 0.08 -13.80
C GLU A 100 12.04 0.04 -14.87
N ALA A 101 10.97 -0.73 -14.65
CA ALA A 101 9.71 -0.57 -15.39
C ALA A 101 8.89 0.67 -14.95
N SER A 102 9.18 1.24 -13.77
CA SER A 102 8.38 2.30 -13.13
C SER A 102 9.02 3.69 -13.18
N LYS A 103 10.02 3.89 -14.04
CA LYS A 103 10.57 5.20 -14.39
C LYS A 103 10.00 5.80 -15.67
N THR A 104 9.12 5.09 -16.35
CA THR A 104 8.10 5.74 -17.16
C THR A 104 7.12 6.39 -16.19
N SER A 105 6.63 7.59 -16.52
CA SER A 105 5.44 8.13 -15.87
C SER A 105 4.33 7.07 -16.05
N GLU A 106 4.08 6.23 -15.05
CA GLU A 106 3.05 5.18 -15.08
C GLU A 106 1.67 5.85 -14.97
N LEU A 107 1.30 6.61 -16.01
CA LEU A 107 -0.08 6.71 -16.45
C LEU A 107 -0.60 5.29 -16.53
N PHE A 108 -1.48 4.84 -15.63
CA PHE A 108 -2.08 3.50 -15.65
C PHE A 108 -2.35 3.02 -17.09
N PRO A 109 -1.58 2.06 -17.66
CA PRO A 109 -1.99 1.47 -18.93
C PRO A 109 -1.73 -0.03 -18.86
N TYR A 110 -2.04 -0.66 -17.71
CA TYR A 110 -2.01 -2.12 -17.70
C TYR A 110 -3.08 -2.56 -18.67
N THR A 111 -2.67 -3.32 -19.68
CA THR A 111 -3.63 -4.08 -20.46
C THR A 111 -4.49 -4.92 -19.51
N PRO A 112 -5.73 -5.24 -19.85
CA PRO A 112 -6.63 -6.00 -18.98
C PRO A 112 -6.02 -7.31 -18.46
N GLU A 113 -5.24 -8.00 -19.30
CA GLU A 113 -4.53 -9.23 -18.96
C GLU A 113 -3.37 -8.96 -18.00
N GLU A 114 -2.63 -7.87 -18.18
CA GLU A 114 -1.61 -7.42 -17.21
C GLU A 114 -2.25 -7.03 -15.88
N ALA A 115 -3.35 -6.28 -15.92
CA ALA A 115 -4.08 -5.88 -14.73
C ALA A 115 -4.56 -7.11 -13.95
N GLN A 116 -5.08 -8.13 -14.63
CA GLN A 116 -5.50 -9.38 -14.01
C GLN A 116 -4.34 -10.19 -13.40
N ARG A 117 -3.17 -10.23 -14.07
CA ARG A 117 -1.96 -10.88 -13.53
C ARG A 117 -1.43 -10.15 -12.30
N ILE A 118 -1.41 -8.82 -12.35
CA ILE A 118 -0.85 -7.97 -11.29
C ILE A 118 -1.78 -7.93 -10.08
N LEU A 119 -3.10 -7.92 -10.30
CA LEU A 119 -4.10 -7.83 -9.22
C LEU A 119 -3.86 -8.82 -8.10
N THR A 120 -3.63 -10.10 -8.41
CA THR A 120 -3.38 -11.15 -7.39
C THR A 120 -2.16 -10.84 -6.52
N VAL A 121 -1.09 -10.32 -7.10
CA VAL A 121 0.12 -9.92 -6.38
C VAL A 121 -0.18 -8.73 -5.47
N GLN A 122 -0.91 -7.75 -5.98
CA GLN A 122 -1.26 -6.53 -5.24
C GLN A 122 -2.26 -6.80 -4.10
N GLU A 123 -3.19 -7.75 -4.28
CA GLU A 123 -4.10 -8.20 -3.21
C GLU A 123 -3.34 -8.92 -2.09
N LYS A 124 -2.32 -9.71 -2.44
CA LYS A 124 -1.45 -10.36 -1.44
C LYS A 124 -0.65 -9.32 -0.64
N GLU A 125 -0.12 -8.30 -1.31
CA GLU A 125 0.58 -7.20 -0.66
C GLU A 125 -0.35 -6.38 0.24
N LEU A 126 -1.58 -6.13 -0.21
CA LEU A 126 -2.62 -5.51 0.61
C LEU A 126 -2.87 -6.31 1.89
N GLY A 127 -3.01 -7.63 1.78
CA GLY A 127 -3.13 -8.53 2.93
C GLY A 127 -1.94 -8.44 3.90
N ARG A 128 -0.71 -8.36 3.36
CA ARG A 128 0.53 -8.18 4.14
C ARG A 128 0.51 -6.86 4.91
N LEU A 129 0.14 -5.75 4.27
CA LEU A 129 0.04 -4.42 4.89
C LEU A 129 -1.04 -4.36 5.98
N VAL A 130 -2.20 -4.99 5.75
CA VAL A 130 -3.26 -5.10 6.77
C VAL A 130 -2.75 -5.84 8.01
N ALA A 131 -2.05 -6.96 7.83
CA ALA A 131 -1.47 -7.72 8.93
C ALA A 131 -0.38 -6.91 9.66
N LEU A 132 0.48 -6.23 8.90
CA LEU A 132 1.54 -5.37 9.43
C LEU A 132 0.97 -4.23 10.28
N LYS A 133 -0.05 -3.52 9.77
CA LYS A 133 -0.77 -2.46 10.50
C LYS A 133 -1.35 -3.00 11.82
N ARG A 134 -2.06 -4.13 11.78
CA ARG A 134 -2.64 -4.73 12.99
C ARG A 134 -1.57 -5.11 14.04
N ASN A 135 -0.41 -5.57 13.60
CA ASN A 135 0.70 -5.89 14.49
C ASN A 135 1.30 -4.63 15.11
N GLN A 136 1.53 -3.59 14.31
CA GLN A 136 2.03 -2.32 14.79
C GLN A 136 1.03 -1.63 15.74
N GLU A 137 -0.29 -1.74 15.50
CA GLU A 137 -1.34 -1.21 16.39
C GLU A 137 -1.35 -1.92 17.74
N ARG A 138 -1.08 -3.23 17.75
CA ARG A 138 -0.87 -3.99 18.99
C ARG A 138 0.37 -3.50 19.73
N SER A 139 1.51 -3.35 19.04
CA SER A 139 2.75 -2.87 19.64
C SER A 139 2.64 -1.44 20.16
N PHE A 140 1.98 -0.55 19.43
CA PHE A 140 1.73 0.83 19.83
C PHE A 140 0.92 0.92 21.13
N ARG A 141 -0.11 0.07 21.30
CA ARG A 141 -0.92 0.02 22.51
C ARG A 141 -0.11 -0.38 23.75
N MET A 142 0.88 -1.25 23.59
CA MET A 142 1.71 -1.75 24.69
C MET A 142 2.94 -0.86 24.97
N ALA A 143 3.36 -0.05 24.01
CA ALA A 143 4.56 0.77 24.11
C ALA A 143 4.38 2.00 25.02
N ARG A 144 5.48 2.48 25.60
CA ARG A 144 5.57 3.70 26.41
C ARG A 144 6.79 4.53 25.98
N GLY A 145 6.79 5.83 26.30
CA GLY A 145 7.89 6.74 26.00
C GLY A 145 8.26 6.77 24.51
N GLU A 146 9.57 6.80 24.23
CA GLU A 146 10.13 6.87 22.86
C GLU A 146 9.68 5.71 21.96
N ALA A 147 9.52 4.50 22.50
CA ALA A 147 9.02 3.36 21.74
C ALA A 147 7.58 3.60 21.23
N LYS A 148 6.76 4.32 22.00
CA LYS A 148 5.40 4.68 21.57
C LYS A 148 5.43 5.70 20.43
N ALA A 149 6.33 6.67 20.48
CA ALA A 149 6.54 7.64 19.40
C ALA A 149 7.04 6.95 18.11
N TYR A 150 7.96 5.99 18.22
CA TYR A 150 8.41 5.16 17.10
C TYR A 150 7.23 4.42 16.45
N TYR A 151 6.44 3.66 17.22
CA TYR A 151 5.31 2.93 16.65
C TYR A 151 4.23 3.84 16.08
N ALA A 152 4.04 5.05 16.62
CA ALA A 152 3.14 6.05 16.01
C ALA A 152 3.61 6.46 14.60
N SER A 153 4.91 6.73 14.45
CA SER A 153 5.51 7.10 13.16
C SER A 153 5.39 5.99 12.13
N VAL A 154 5.76 4.76 12.52
CA VAL A 154 5.66 3.59 11.63
C VAL A 154 4.20 3.31 11.27
N LEU A 155 3.27 3.39 12.22
CA LEU A 155 1.83 3.26 11.94
C LEU A 155 1.32 4.31 10.96
N LYS A 156 1.78 5.56 11.08
CA LYS A 156 1.41 6.62 10.14
C LYS A 156 1.86 6.26 8.73
N LYS A 157 3.10 5.80 8.56
CA LYS A 157 3.63 5.35 7.27
C LYS A 157 2.84 4.16 6.72
N THR A 158 2.68 3.09 7.50
CA THR A 158 1.95 1.90 7.06
C THR A 158 0.47 2.18 6.75
N LYS A 159 -0.18 3.13 7.42
CA LYS A 159 -1.53 3.59 7.06
C LYS A 159 -1.54 4.29 5.68
N HIS A 160 -0.53 5.10 5.39
CA HIS A 160 -0.41 5.74 4.08
C HIS A 160 -0.17 4.71 2.98
N ASP A 161 0.77 3.79 3.18
CA ASP A 161 1.07 2.70 2.24
C ASP A 161 -0.17 1.82 1.99
N LEU A 162 -0.94 1.53 3.05
CA LEU A 162 -2.18 0.78 2.95
C LEU A 162 -3.23 1.51 2.10
N CYS A 163 -3.41 2.83 2.29
CA CYS A 163 -4.34 3.62 1.49
C CYS A 163 -3.94 3.61 0.00
N ALA A 164 -2.66 3.84 -0.30
CA ALA A 164 -2.16 3.81 -1.68
C ALA A 164 -2.37 2.42 -2.32
N GLN A 165 -2.14 1.35 -1.57
CA GLN A 165 -2.37 -0.02 -2.04
C GLN A 165 -3.86 -0.32 -2.29
N GLU A 166 -4.76 0.14 -1.42
CA GLU A 166 -6.21 0.00 -1.62
C GLU A 166 -6.69 0.76 -2.86
N GLU A 167 -6.12 1.94 -3.15
CA GLU A 167 -6.40 2.72 -4.35
C GLU A 167 -5.90 2.02 -5.62
N LEU A 168 -4.69 1.47 -5.60
CA LEU A 168 -4.12 0.68 -6.70
C LEU A 168 -4.99 -0.54 -7.04
N VAL A 169 -5.32 -1.35 -6.03
CA VAL A 169 -6.18 -2.53 -6.20
C VAL A 169 -7.56 -2.12 -6.73
N GLY A 170 -8.13 -1.03 -6.22
CA GLY A 170 -9.38 -0.46 -6.73
C GLY A 170 -9.30 -0.05 -8.20
N GLY A 171 -8.23 0.64 -8.60
CA GLY A 171 -7.98 1.03 -9.99
C GLY A 171 -7.83 -0.16 -10.94
N LEU A 172 -7.08 -1.19 -10.52
CA LEU A 172 -6.92 -2.43 -11.30
C LEU A 172 -8.26 -3.14 -11.53
N LEU A 173 -9.08 -3.30 -10.48
CA LEU A 173 -10.41 -3.89 -10.59
C LEU A 173 -11.31 -3.12 -11.56
N VAL A 174 -11.32 -1.79 -11.45
CA VAL A 174 -12.11 -0.92 -12.34
C VAL A 174 -11.63 -1.03 -13.78
N SER A 175 -10.31 -1.12 -14.02
CA SER A 175 -9.74 -1.32 -15.36
C SER A 175 -10.26 -2.62 -15.99
N ILE A 176 -10.11 -3.74 -15.27
CA ILE A 176 -10.54 -5.08 -15.71
C ILE A 176 -12.04 -5.08 -16.03
N HIS A 177 -12.86 -4.47 -15.16
CA HIS A 177 -14.30 -4.42 -15.38
C HIS A 177 -14.71 -3.49 -16.51
N SER A 178 -14.02 -2.36 -16.70
CA SER A 178 -14.30 -1.43 -17.80
C SER A 178 -13.98 -2.08 -19.14
N GLN A 179 -12.87 -2.84 -19.23
CA GLN A 179 -12.56 -3.64 -20.41
C GLN A 179 -13.65 -4.66 -20.69
N LYS A 180 -13.99 -5.49 -19.70
CA LYS A 180 -14.97 -6.56 -19.89
C LYS A 180 -16.31 -5.99 -20.39
N HIS A 181 -16.71 -4.83 -19.86
CA HIS A 181 -17.90 -4.15 -20.33
C HIS A 181 -17.77 -3.68 -21.80
N LEU A 182 -16.62 -3.13 -22.18
CA LEU A 182 -16.36 -2.72 -23.56
C LEU A 182 -16.40 -3.92 -24.53
N GLU A 183 -15.81 -5.05 -24.15
CA GLU A 183 -15.83 -6.30 -24.94
C GLU A 183 -17.26 -6.82 -25.13
N GLU A 184 -18.05 -6.89 -24.05
CA GLU A 184 -19.45 -7.28 -24.10
C GLU A 184 -20.29 -6.34 -25.00
N ALA A 185 -20.02 -5.04 -24.93
CA ALA A 185 -20.69 -4.05 -25.76
C ALA A 185 -20.31 -4.19 -27.25
N LEU A 186 -19.04 -4.47 -27.57
CA LEU A 186 -18.57 -4.70 -28.94
C LEU A 186 -19.14 -5.97 -29.57
N LEU A 187 -19.38 -7.02 -28.78
CA LEU A 187 -20.08 -8.22 -29.25
C LEU A 187 -21.53 -7.92 -29.68
N THR A 188 -22.16 -6.91 -29.08
CA THR A 188 -23.55 -6.54 -29.36
C THR A 188 -23.64 -5.45 -30.44
N GLU A 189 -22.69 -4.52 -30.46
CA GLU A 189 -22.68 -3.35 -31.35
C GLU A 189 -21.40 -3.29 -32.20
N SER A 190 -21.12 -4.37 -32.94
CA SER A 190 -19.88 -4.54 -33.73
C SER A 190 -19.58 -3.43 -34.72
N ARG A 191 -20.59 -2.68 -35.18
CA ARG A 191 -20.42 -1.50 -36.05
C ARG A 191 -19.52 -0.40 -35.47
N PHE A 192 -19.28 -0.39 -34.16
CA PHE A 192 -18.43 0.59 -33.48
C PHE A 192 -17.00 0.09 -33.21
N GLN A 193 -16.61 -1.04 -33.78
CA GLN A 193 -15.26 -1.60 -33.60
C GLN A 193 -14.15 -0.60 -33.96
N ASP A 194 -14.35 0.16 -35.03
CA ASP A 194 -13.38 1.16 -35.52
C ASP A 194 -13.68 2.60 -35.03
N ASP A 195 -14.62 2.80 -34.10
CA ASP A 195 -14.94 4.12 -33.53
C ASP A 195 -14.24 4.30 -32.16
N PRO A 196 -13.05 4.93 -32.10
CA PRO A 196 -12.34 5.14 -30.84
C PRO A 196 -13.12 6.01 -29.87
N ALA A 197 -13.91 6.98 -30.37
CA ALA A 197 -14.67 7.86 -29.49
C ALA A 197 -15.81 7.11 -28.82
N TRP A 198 -16.50 6.21 -29.53
CA TRP A 198 -17.48 5.31 -28.93
C TRP A 198 -16.84 4.39 -27.90
N ARG A 199 -15.72 3.73 -28.24
CA ARG A 199 -15.03 2.80 -27.32
C ARG A 199 -14.60 3.47 -26.01
N ILE A 200 -14.02 4.67 -26.10
CA ILE A 200 -13.62 5.46 -24.92
C ILE A 200 -14.85 5.87 -24.09
N ARG A 201 -15.94 6.32 -24.73
CA ARG A 201 -17.19 6.65 -24.01
C ARG A 201 -17.79 5.42 -23.33
N THR A 202 -17.77 4.26 -23.96
CA THR A 202 -18.27 2.99 -23.40
C THR A 202 -17.41 2.56 -22.20
N TRP A 203 -16.08 2.64 -22.31
CA TRP A 203 -15.15 2.38 -21.20
C TRP A 203 -15.46 3.26 -19.96
N PHE A 204 -15.69 4.56 -20.17
CA PHE A 204 -16.03 5.47 -19.08
C PHE A 204 -17.51 5.41 -18.67
N GLY A 205 -18.40 4.87 -19.51
CA GLY A 205 -19.85 4.85 -19.29
C GLY A 205 -20.32 3.83 -18.25
N CYS A 206 -19.46 2.90 -17.84
CA CYS A 206 -19.76 1.92 -16.80
C CYS A 206 -18.69 1.96 -15.70
N LEU A 207 -19.14 1.96 -14.44
CA LEU A 207 -18.30 1.90 -13.26
C LEU A 207 -18.73 0.72 -12.39
N ASN A 208 -18.05 -0.41 -12.56
CA ASN A 208 -18.27 -1.57 -11.73
C ASN A 208 -17.30 -1.57 -10.54
N LEU A 209 -17.87 -1.51 -9.33
CA LEU A 209 -17.16 -1.42 -8.06
C LEU A 209 -17.22 -2.74 -7.28
N HIS A 210 -17.71 -3.81 -7.91
CA HIS A 210 -17.82 -5.11 -7.26
C HIS A 210 -16.44 -5.58 -6.75
N LYS A 211 -16.40 -6.10 -5.51
CA LYS A 211 -15.19 -6.53 -4.78
C LYS A 211 -14.18 -5.42 -4.44
N ALA A 212 -14.38 -4.17 -4.88
CA ALA A 212 -13.52 -3.08 -4.48
C ALA A 212 -13.69 -2.76 -2.98
N SER A 213 -12.59 -2.35 -2.32
CA SER A 213 -12.68 -1.78 -0.98
C SER A 213 -13.50 -0.50 -1.01
N ARG A 214 -14.06 -0.08 0.14
CA ARG A 214 -14.80 1.19 0.22
C ARG A 214 -13.95 2.38 -0.24
N LEU A 215 -12.66 2.42 0.13
CA LEU A 215 -11.75 3.50 -0.25
C LEU A 215 -11.53 3.50 -1.76
N GLY A 216 -11.13 2.36 -2.33
CA GLY A 216 -10.87 2.24 -3.77
C GLY A 216 -12.11 2.55 -4.60
N ALA A 217 -13.28 2.07 -4.17
CA ALA A 217 -14.54 2.32 -4.83
C ALA A 217 -14.95 3.80 -4.84
N LEU A 218 -14.82 4.50 -3.71
CA LEU A 218 -15.10 5.94 -3.64
C LEU A 218 -14.07 6.77 -4.41
N ASN A 219 -12.81 6.32 -4.48
CA ASN A 219 -11.80 6.98 -5.31
C ASN A 219 -12.14 6.85 -6.81
N ALA A 220 -12.47 5.63 -7.26
CA ALA A 220 -12.88 5.39 -8.63
C ALA A 220 -14.16 6.14 -9.00
N LEU A 221 -15.12 6.25 -8.07
CA LEU A 221 -16.30 7.09 -8.24
C LEU A 221 -15.92 8.56 -8.46
N ARG A 222 -15.05 9.12 -7.61
CA ARG A 222 -14.58 10.52 -7.75
C ARG A 222 -13.90 10.75 -9.11
N GLN A 223 -13.00 9.85 -9.52
CA GLN A 223 -12.34 9.90 -10.82
C GLN A 223 -13.36 9.86 -11.97
N ARG A 224 -14.33 8.95 -11.91
CA ARG A 224 -15.31 8.80 -12.98
C ARG A 224 -16.28 9.98 -13.06
N LEU A 225 -16.72 10.50 -11.93
CA LEU A 225 -17.56 11.71 -11.88
C LEU A 225 -16.81 12.94 -12.39
N SER A 226 -15.50 13.06 -12.11
CA SER A 226 -14.65 14.13 -12.64
C SER A 226 -14.64 14.12 -14.18
N ILE A 227 -14.46 12.94 -14.78
CA ILE A 227 -14.51 12.74 -16.23
C ILE A 227 -15.89 13.11 -16.78
N CYS A 228 -16.98 12.59 -16.18
CA CYS A 228 -18.33 12.82 -16.70
C CYS A 228 -18.74 14.30 -16.60
N LYS A 229 -18.42 14.98 -15.49
CA LYS A 229 -18.83 16.37 -15.25
C LYS A 229 -17.95 17.40 -15.94
N ARG A 230 -16.62 17.20 -15.92
CA ARG A 230 -15.63 18.23 -16.31
C ARG A 230 -14.77 17.79 -17.49
N GLY A 231 -14.78 16.50 -17.82
CA GLY A 231 -13.77 15.90 -18.70
C GLY A 231 -12.39 15.81 -18.06
N GLU A 232 -12.25 16.12 -16.77
CA GLU A 232 -10.95 16.12 -16.09
C GLU A 232 -10.60 14.69 -15.68
N VAL A 233 -9.52 14.18 -16.25
CA VAL A 233 -8.90 12.91 -15.87
C VAL A 233 -7.96 13.18 -14.72
N LEU A 234 -8.27 12.60 -13.56
CA LEU A 234 -7.47 12.71 -12.36
C LEU A 234 -6.29 11.72 -12.39
N PRO A 235 -5.28 11.92 -11.53
CA PRO A 235 -4.13 11.01 -11.49
C PRO A 235 -4.58 9.59 -11.12
N TYR A 236 -3.86 8.60 -11.65
CA TYR A 236 -4.14 7.17 -11.43
C TYR A 236 -5.53 6.70 -11.87
N THR A 237 -6.20 7.46 -12.75
CA THR A 237 -7.47 7.00 -13.35
C THR A 237 -7.18 5.90 -14.38
N PRO A 238 -7.87 4.74 -14.33
CA PRO A 238 -7.71 3.72 -15.35
C PRO A 238 -8.18 4.20 -16.73
N LEU A 239 -7.30 4.11 -17.73
CA LEU A 239 -7.54 4.57 -19.11
C LEU A 239 -7.65 3.38 -20.07
N PRO A 240 -8.49 3.50 -21.13
CA PRO A 240 -8.51 2.52 -22.21
C PRO A 240 -7.25 2.64 -23.07
N SER A 241 -6.82 1.54 -23.68
CA SER A 241 -5.64 1.49 -24.56
C SER A 241 -5.75 2.40 -25.79
N ASP A 242 -6.97 2.67 -26.26
CA ASP A 242 -7.23 3.53 -27.41
C ASP A 242 -7.08 5.03 -27.11
N LEU A 243 -6.95 5.42 -25.84
CA LEU A 243 -6.82 6.82 -25.46
C LEU A 243 -5.36 7.25 -25.48
N THR A 244 -4.98 8.00 -26.51
CA THR A 244 -3.70 8.70 -26.53
C THR A 244 -3.69 9.80 -25.48
N VAL A 245 -2.78 9.70 -24.52
CA VAL A 245 -2.61 10.72 -23.49
C VAL A 245 -1.94 11.95 -24.12
N PRO A 246 -2.49 13.17 -23.93
CA PRO A 246 -1.91 14.39 -24.49
C PRO A 246 -0.47 14.64 -23.99
N PRO A 247 0.41 15.29 -24.78
CA PRO A 247 1.77 15.59 -24.35
C PRO A 247 1.85 16.66 -23.25
N ASP A 248 0.79 17.45 -23.06
CA ASP A 248 0.67 18.55 -22.10
C ASP A 248 0.05 18.12 -20.76
N VAL A 249 0.24 16.86 -20.35
CA VAL A 249 -0.15 16.41 -19.00
C VAL A 249 0.54 17.26 -17.95
N THR A 250 -0.25 17.75 -17.00
CA THR A 250 0.26 18.43 -15.81
C THR A 250 1.28 17.56 -15.06
N LEU A 251 2.17 18.19 -14.28
CA LEU A 251 3.18 17.48 -13.49
C LEU A 251 2.57 16.45 -12.51
N ASP A 252 1.32 16.62 -12.11
CA ASP A 252 0.60 15.69 -11.25
C ASP A 252 -0.20 14.63 -12.01
N GLY A 253 -0.11 14.57 -13.35
CA GLY A 253 -0.74 13.50 -14.14
C GLY A 253 -2.17 13.77 -14.59
N ARG A 254 -2.68 15.01 -14.42
CA ARG A 254 -4.02 15.40 -14.86
C ARG A 254 -4.03 15.94 -16.28
N PHE A 255 -5.12 15.67 -16.98
CA PHE A 255 -5.40 16.25 -18.29
C PHE A 255 -6.90 16.33 -18.55
N THR A 256 -7.29 17.06 -19.59
CA THR A 256 -8.69 17.22 -19.99
C THR A 256 -9.00 16.40 -21.22
N LEU A 257 -10.04 15.57 -21.15
CA LEU A 257 -10.59 14.85 -22.30
C LEU A 257 -11.34 15.80 -23.22
N GLU A 258 -11.11 15.62 -24.53
CA GLU A 258 -11.94 16.22 -25.56
C GLU A 258 -13.43 15.88 -25.34
N PRO A 259 -14.35 16.81 -25.63
CA PRO A 259 -15.78 16.59 -25.42
C PRO A 259 -16.34 15.33 -26.08
N LYS A 260 -15.81 14.92 -27.24
CA LYS A 260 -16.25 13.72 -27.96
C LYS A 260 -16.00 12.41 -27.21
N TYR A 261 -15.07 12.39 -26.25
CA TYR A 261 -14.74 11.22 -25.43
C TYR A 261 -15.52 11.15 -24.12
N ARG A 262 -16.29 12.19 -23.78
CA ARG A 262 -17.02 12.25 -22.50
C ARG A 262 -18.30 11.43 -22.58
N PRO A 263 -18.54 10.49 -21.63
CA PRO A 263 -19.81 9.78 -21.57
C PRO A 263 -20.93 10.72 -21.09
N ARG A 264 -22.11 10.62 -21.70
CA ARG A 264 -23.32 11.34 -21.27
C ARG A 264 -24.12 10.60 -20.21
N LYS A 265 -23.86 9.31 -20.05
CA LYS A 265 -24.51 8.44 -19.08
C LYS A 265 -23.44 7.66 -18.32
N LEU A 266 -23.62 7.52 -17.02
CA LEU A 266 -22.80 6.66 -16.18
C LEU A 266 -23.69 5.63 -15.49
N VAL A 267 -23.36 4.36 -15.68
CA VAL A 267 -23.94 3.24 -14.95
C VAL A 267 -22.97 2.82 -13.84
N ILE A 268 -23.42 2.79 -12.60
CA ILE A 268 -22.61 2.39 -11.44
C ILE A 268 -23.15 1.08 -10.89
N ILE A 269 -22.26 0.08 -10.77
CA ILE A 269 -22.54 -1.24 -10.22
C ILE A 269 -21.78 -1.39 -8.90
N PRO A 270 -22.36 -0.99 -7.76
CA PRO A 270 -21.75 -1.13 -6.43
C PRO A 270 -21.60 -2.59 -5.96
N GLY A 271 -22.20 -3.55 -6.65
CA GLY A 271 -22.21 -4.97 -6.28
C GLY A 271 -23.44 -5.41 -5.49
N ILE A 272 -23.66 -6.73 -5.44
CA ILE A 272 -24.91 -7.35 -4.93
C ILE A 272 -24.86 -7.55 -3.39
N GLY A 273 -23.69 -7.45 -2.77
CA GLY A 273 -23.50 -7.75 -1.35
C GLY A 273 -23.84 -6.61 -0.38
N GLY A 274 -24.55 -6.91 0.70
CA GLY A 274 -24.59 -6.18 1.98
C GLY A 274 -25.08 -4.72 2.00
N ARG A 275 -25.39 -4.10 0.85
CA ARG A 275 -25.77 -2.67 0.68
C ARG A 275 -24.78 -1.63 1.23
N VAL A 276 -23.73 -2.01 1.96
CA VAL A 276 -22.77 -1.08 2.59
C VAL A 276 -22.09 -0.20 1.54
N LEU A 277 -21.57 -0.79 0.47
CA LEU A 277 -20.89 -0.03 -0.58
C LEU A 277 -21.89 0.81 -1.38
N GLN A 278 -23.05 0.26 -1.72
CA GLN A 278 -24.13 0.99 -2.38
C GLN A 278 -24.54 2.23 -1.57
N ASN A 279 -24.73 2.11 -0.26
CA ASN A 279 -25.07 3.23 0.62
C ASN A 279 -23.95 4.28 0.68
N ALA A 280 -22.68 3.86 0.66
CA ALA A 280 -21.55 4.78 0.62
C ALA A 280 -21.51 5.57 -0.71
N VAL A 281 -21.77 4.90 -1.83
CA VAL A 281 -21.88 5.54 -3.16
C VAL A 281 -23.05 6.52 -3.19
N ILE A 282 -24.24 6.09 -2.78
CA ILE A 282 -25.44 6.95 -2.71
C ILE A 282 -25.16 8.18 -1.86
N ARG A 283 -24.56 8.01 -0.68
CA ARG A 283 -24.22 9.13 0.19
C ARG A 283 -23.28 10.11 -0.50
N GLN A 284 -22.21 9.63 -1.15
CA GLN A 284 -21.30 10.50 -1.90
C GLN A 284 -22.01 11.25 -3.02
N LEU A 285 -22.90 10.59 -3.77
CA LEU A 285 -23.69 11.24 -4.82
C LEU A 285 -24.60 12.33 -4.26
N THR A 286 -25.29 12.06 -3.15
CA THR A 286 -26.14 13.04 -2.45
C THR A 286 -25.34 14.22 -1.92
N ASP A 287 -24.19 13.96 -1.29
CA ASP A 287 -23.28 14.99 -0.76
C ASP A 287 -22.76 15.90 -1.91
N ASP A 288 -22.55 15.33 -3.09
CA ASP A 288 -22.11 16.06 -4.30
C ASP A 288 -23.27 16.69 -5.10
N GLY A 289 -24.51 16.59 -4.61
CA GLY A 289 -25.72 17.14 -5.25
C GLY A 289 -26.08 16.48 -6.59
N ILE A 290 -25.75 15.20 -6.76
CA ILE A 290 -25.91 14.46 -8.03
C ILE A 290 -27.17 13.60 -7.96
N GLY A 291 -28.10 13.86 -8.87
CA GLY A 291 -29.27 13.00 -9.08
C GLY A 291 -28.87 11.65 -9.70
N TYR A 292 -29.50 10.58 -9.23
CA TYR A 292 -29.35 9.24 -9.79
C TYR A 292 -30.71 8.53 -9.87
N TYR A 293 -30.83 7.58 -10.80
CA TYR A 293 -31.96 6.69 -10.94
C TYR A 293 -31.56 5.27 -10.58
N MET A 294 -32.44 4.52 -9.93
CA MET A 294 -32.21 3.11 -9.63
C MET A 294 -33.16 2.26 -10.45
N ARG A 295 -32.68 1.72 -11.58
CA ARG A 295 -33.50 0.87 -12.47
C ARG A 295 -33.73 -0.52 -11.87
N ASN A 296 -32.68 -1.08 -11.29
CA ASN A 296 -32.67 -2.40 -10.68
C ASN A 296 -31.92 -2.35 -9.33
N PRO A 297 -32.23 -3.24 -8.37
CA PRO A 297 -31.46 -3.35 -7.13
C PRO A 297 -29.97 -3.56 -7.43
N GLY A 298 -29.12 -2.63 -6.95
CA GLY A 298 -27.68 -2.72 -7.13
C GLY A 298 -27.12 -2.08 -8.42
N LEU A 299 -27.92 -1.29 -9.14
CA LEU A 299 -27.47 -0.52 -10.30
C LEU A 299 -27.99 0.92 -10.22
N LEU A 300 -27.09 1.89 -10.30
CA LEU A 300 -27.39 3.33 -10.28
C LEU A 300 -27.06 3.94 -11.64
N GLU A 301 -27.97 4.72 -12.19
CA GLU A 301 -27.79 5.40 -13.48
C GLU A 301 -27.79 6.91 -13.28
N LEU A 302 -26.83 7.58 -13.90
CA LEU A 302 -26.66 9.03 -13.88
C LEU A 302 -26.63 9.54 -15.32
N GLU A 303 -27.21 10.72 -15.52
CA GLU A 303 -27.18 11.43 -16.81
C GLU A 303 -26.48 12.78 -16.64
N PHE A 304 -25.65 13.13 -17.62
CA PHE A 304 -24.87 14.36 -17.66
C PHE A 304 -25.25 15.15 -18.91
N ARG A 305 -25.26 16.47 -18.78
CA ARG A 305 -25.55 17.40 -19.87
C ARG A 305 -24.30 17.68 -20.70
#